data_AF-A0A851DV60-F1
#
_entry.id   AF-A0A851DV60-F1
#
_cell.length_a   1.000
_cell.length_b   1.000
_cell.length_c   1.000
_cell.angle_alpha   90.00
_cell.angle_beta   90.00
_cell.angle_gamma   90.00
#
_symmetry.space_group_name_H-M   'P 1'
#
loop_
_entity.id
_entity.type
_entity.pdbx_description
1 polymer ?
#
loop_
_entity_poly.entity_id
_entity_poly.type
_entity_poly.pdbx_seq_one_letter_code
_entity_poly.pdbx_strand_id
1 'polypeptide(L)'
;QEWQKLNYDIYTLRQTRKEVRSRWKHILEDLGFQKEADSLLSVTKLSIISDSQNMSKARDILLKLSEETNIFPTSWELSERYLFVVDRLIALDAADEFFKMASVVYPKRPSGERVDDSQKALQC
;
A
#
# COMPACT_ATOMS: atom_id res chain seq x y z
N GLN A 1 -19.98 -23.64 -10.67
CA GLN A 1 -19.36 -23.23 -9.39
C GLN A 1 -18.09 -22.39 -9.62
N GLU A 2 -17.21 -22.77 -10.55
CA GLU A 2 -15.96 -22.03 -10.84
C GLU A 2 -16.18 -20.58 -11.31
N TRP A 3 -17.19 -20.34 -12.15
CA TRP A 3 -17.55 -18.99 -12.61
C TRP A 3 -17.97 -18.05 -11.47
N GLN A 4 -18.67 -18.56 -10.45
CA GLN A 4 -19.08 -17.75 -9.30
C GLN A 4 -17.88 -17.37 -8.43
N LYS A 5 -16.94 -18.31 -8.24
CA LYS A 5 -15.68 -18.07 -7.55
C LYS A 5 -14.85 -17.00 -8.27
N LEU A 6 -14.69 -17.12 -9.60
CA LEU A 6 -13.95 -16.13 -10.39
C LEU A 6 -14.57 -14.73 -10.28
N ASN A 7 -15.90 -14.62 -10.35
CA ASN A 7 -16.57 -13.33 -10.24
C ASN A 7 -16.40 -12.70 -8.84
N TYR A 8 -16.44 -13.55 -7.80
CA TYR A 8 -16.15 -13.15 -6.42
C TYR A 8 -14.69 -12.69 -6.24
N ASP A 9 -13.73 -13.39 -6.83
CA ASP A 9 -12.30 -13.04 -6.79
C ASP A 9 -12.05 -11.71 -7.51
N ILE A 10 -12.65 -11.51 -8.69
CA ILE A 10 -12.59 -10.23 -9.42
C ILE A 10 -13.18 -9.09 -8.59
N TYR A 11 -14.33 -9.32 -7.95
CA TYR A 11 -14.96 -8.33 -7.08
C TYR A 11 -14.05 -7.95 -5.92
N THR A 12 -13.51 -8.94 -5.22
CA THR A 12 -12.61 -8.76 -4.08
C THR A 12 -11.37 -7.97 -4.49
N LEU A 13 -10.71 -8.34 -5.60
CA LEU A 13 -9.56 -7.61 -6.14
C LEU A 13 -9.87 -6.15 -6.48
N ARG A 14 -11.05 -5.88 -7.08
CA ARG A 14 -11.49 -4.52 -7.37
C ARG A 14 -11.68 -3.70 -6.10
N GLN A 15 -12.23 -4.33 -5.06
CA GLN A 15 -12.52 -3.65 -3.80
C GLN A 15 -11.24 -3.33 -3.02
N THR A 16 -10.33 -4.30 -2.94
CA THR A 16 -8.98 -4.09 -2.40
C THR A 16 -8.28 -2.92 -3.10
N ARG A 17 -8.32 -2.84 -4.44
CA ARG A 17 -7.70 -1.73 -5.18
C ARG A 17 -8.35 -0.37 -4.88
N LYS A 18 -9.68 -0.32 -4.76
CA LYS A 18 -10.40 0.91 -4.40
C LYS A 18 -10.03 1.37 -2.99
N GLU A 19 -9.95 0.44 -2.05
CA GLU A 19 -9.56 0.72 -0.67
C GLU A 19 -8.14 1.29 -0.61
N VAL A 20 -7.15 0.62 -1.22
CA VAL A 20 -5.77 1.13 -1.22
C VAL A 20 -5.70 2.52 -1.86
N ARG A 21 -6.36 2.72 -3.01
CA ARG A 21 -6.40 4.05 -3.67
C ARG A 21 -7.00 5.10 -2.74
N SER A 22 -8.10 4.78 -2.05
CA SER A 22 -8.75 5.72 -1.12
C SER A 22 -7.84 6.09 0.04
N ARG A 23 -7.11 5.12 0.61
CA ARG A 23 -6.18 5.37 1.72
C ARG A 23 -5.02 6.26 1.29
N TRP A 24 -4.46 6.01 0.12
CA TRP A 24 -3.40 6.83 -0.44
C TRP A 24 -3.89 8.25 -0.75
N LYS A 25 -5.09 8.37 -1.34
CA LYS A 25 -5.69 9.67 -1.63
C LYS A 25 -5.86 10.50 -0.35
N HIS A 26 -6.35 9.88 0.71
CA HIS A 26 -6.52 10.54 2.01
C HIS A 26 -5.19 11.10 2.55
N ILE A 27 -4.11 10.33 2.50
CA ILE A 27 -2.78 10.80 2.93
C ILE A 27 -2.30 11.95 2.04
N LEU A 28 -2.46 11.84 0.72
CA LEU A 28 -2.06 12.92 -0.20
C LEU A 28 -2.83 14.21 0.07
N GLU A 29 -4.13 14.10 0.38
CA GLU A 29 -4.97 15.25 0.75
C GLU A 29 -4.50 15.89 2.06
N ASP A 30 -4.14 15.09 3.07
CA ASP A 30 -3.62 15.58 4.35
C ASP A 30 -2.23 16.25 4.21
N LEU A 31 -1.44 15.84 3.21
CA LEU A 31 -0.17 16.49 2.85
C LEU A 31 -0.33 17.77 2.01
N GLY A 32 -1.55 18.11 1.58
CA GLY A 32 -1.82 19.32 0.79
C GLY A 32 -1.95 19.11 -0.72
N PHE A 33 -2.03 17.87 -1.21
CA PHE A 33 -2.23 17.56 -2.63
C PHE A 33 -3.71 17.39 -2.99
N GLN A 34 -4.63 18.17 -2.40
CA GLN A 34 -6.07 17.91 -2.57
C GLN A 34 -6.54 17.99 -4.04
N LYS A 35 -5.90 18.84 -4.86
CA LYS A 35 -6.24 19.00 -6.27
C LYS A 35 -5.53 18.00 -7.17
N GLU A 36 -4.36 17.53 -6.75
CA GLU A 36 -3.45 16.70 -7.53
C GLU A 36 -3.52 15.22 -7.17
N ALA A 37 -4.12 14.84 -6.04
CA ALA A 37 -4.12 13.48 -5.50
C ALA A 37 -4.61 12.45 -6.53
N ASP A 38 -5.68 12.76 -7.28
CA ASP A 38 -6.19 11.85 -8.31
C ASP A 38 -5.23 11.67 -9.48
N SER A 39 -4.48 12.72 -9.83
CA SER A 39 -3.44 12.70 -10.89
C SER A 39 -2.20 11.92 -10.44
N LEU A 40 -1.75 12.16 -9.20
CA LEU A 40 -0.64 11.43 -8.58
C LEU A 40 -0.93 9.93 -8.47
N LEU A 41 -2.18 9.55 -8.21
CA LEU A 41 -2.59 8.14 -8.16
C LEU A 41 -2.94 7.54 -9.52
N SER A 42 -3.00 8.35 -10.58
CA SER A 42 -3.21 7.86 -11.94
C SER A 42 -1.91 7.24 -12.46
N VAL A 43 -2.00 6.05 -13.06
CA VAL A 43 -0.87 5.38 -13.71
C VAL A 43 -1.28 5.07 -15.14
N THR A 44 -0.60 5.73 -16.08
CA THR A 44 -0.84 5.57 -17.52
C THR A 44 0.32 4.83 -18.16
N LYS A 45 0.17 4.36 -19.40
CA LYS A 45 1.27 3.73 -20.15
C LYS A 45 2.49 4.65 -20.27
N LEU A 46 2.27 5.96 -20.35
CA LEU A 46 3.36 6.94 -20.39
C LEU A 46 4.14 6.97 -19.09
N SER A 47 3.46 6.87 -17.94
CA SER A 47 4.09 6.81 -16.61
C SER A 47 5.04 5.60 -16.44
N ILE A 48 4.80 4.51 -17.19
CA ILE A 48 5.64 3.31 -17.16
C ILE A 48 6.93 3.51 -17.98
N ILE A 49 6.83 4.30 -19.06
CA ILE A 49 7.89 4.48 -20.05
C ILE A 49 8.78 5.68 -19.70
N SER A 50 8.24 6.72 -19.05
CA SER A 50 8.86 8.05 -19.03
C SER A 50 9.84 8.33 -17.90
N ASP A 51 9.70 7.75 -16.71
CA ASP A 51 10.54 8.15 -15.58
C ASP A 51 10.69 7.03 -14.56
N SER A 52 11.88 6.45 -14.53
CA SER A 52 12.20 5.38 -13.59
C SER A 52 13.54 5.62 -12.89
N GLN A 53 13.93 6.91 -12.76
CA GLN A 53 15.23 7.30 -12.21
C GLN A 53 15.38 6.87 -10.74
N ASN A 54 14.27 6.79 -9.99
CA ASN A 54 14.29 6.45 -8.57
C ASN A 54 13.64 5.10 -8.25
N MET A 55 13.48 4.20 -9.24
CA MET A 55 12.74 2.94 -9.04
C MET A 55 13.28 2.04 -7.93
N SER A 56 14.60 2.00 -7.73
CA SER A 56 15.19 1.24 -6.62
C SER A 56 14.72 1.82 -5.28
N LYS A 57 14.88 3.14 -5.08
CA LYS A 57 14.43 3.83 -3.87
C LYS A 57 12.91 3.74 -3.69
N ALA A 58 12.15 3.83 -4.78
CA ALA A 58 10.69 3.68 -4.77
C ALA A 58 10.27 2.29 -4.31
N ARG A 59 10.98 1.24 -4.74
CA ARG A 59 10.77 -0.13 -4.28
C ARG A 59 11.05 -0.27 -2.79
N ASP A 60 12.16 0.29 -2.32
CA ASP A 60 12.54 0.22 -0.91
C ASP A 60 11.51 0.92 -0.01
N ILE A 61 11.06 2.11 -0.39
CA ILE A 61 10.01 2.85 0.33
C ILE A 61 8.68 2.09 0.30
N LEU A 62 8.30 1.53 -0.86
CA LEU A 62 7.06 0.77 -0.99
C LEU A 62 7.06 -0.50 -0.12
N LEU A 63 8.20 -1.19 -0.08
CA LEU A 63 8.39 -2.35 0.80
C LEU A 63 8.27 -1.93 2.26
N LYS A 64 8.98 -0.88 2.67
CA LYS A 64 8.92 -0.34 4.02
C LYS A 64 7.50 0.08 4.42
N LEU A 65 6.75 0.72 3.51
CA LEU A 65 5.33 1.06 3.72
C LEU A 65 4.50 -0.18 4.05
N SER A 66 4.71 -1.29 3.33
CA SER A 66 4.00 -2.56 3.58
C SER A 66 4.42 -3.26 4.87
N GLU A 67 5.68 -3.08 5.27
CA GLU A 67 6.25 -3.71 6.45
C GLU A 67 5.92 -2.95 7.73
N GLU A 68 5.84 -1.62 7.69
CA GLU A 68 5.71 -0.77 8.89
C GLU A 68 4.33 -0.14 9.06
N THR A 69 3.47 -0.21 8.03
CA THR A 69 2.12 0.37 8.08
C THR A 69 1.05 -0.64 7.65
N ASN A 70 -0.20 -0.38 8.03
CA ASN A 70 -1.39 -1.08 7.55
C ASN A 70 -2.08 -0.34 6.39
N ILE A 71 -1.35 0.52 5.66
CA ILE A 71 -1.91 1.23 4.51
C ILE A 71 -2.39 0.22 3.44
N PHE A 72 -1.68 -0.91 3.32
CA PHE A 72 -2.08 -2.04 2.49
C PHE A 72 -2.86 -3.08 3.33
N PRO A 73 -4.00 -3.58 2.81
CA PRO A 73 -4.70 -4.69 3.44
C PRO A 73 -3.88 -5.99 3.36
N THR A 74 -4.19 -6.96 4.23
CA THR A 74 -3.41 -8.20 4.41
C THR A 74 -3.38 -9.11 3.17
N SER A 75 -4.38 -8.98 2.29
CA SER A 75 -4.49 -9.70 1.02
C SER A 75 -3.87 -8.94 -0.16
N TRP A 76 -3.13 -7.86 0.10
CA TRP A 76 -2.48 -7.06 -0.92
C TRP A 76 -1.23 -7.75 -1.47
N GLU A 77 -1.14 -7.83 -2.80
CA GLU A 77 0.08 -8.19 -3.51
C GLU A 77 0.72 -6.93 -4.09
N LEU A 78 2.03 -6.77 -3.93
CA LEU A 78 2.78 -5.58 -4.36
C LEU A 78 2.63 -5.36 -5.87
N SER A 79 1.72 -4.45 -6.24
CA SER A 79 1.50 -4.07 -7.63
C SER A 79 2.52 -3.03 -8.08
N GLU A 80 3.13 -3.25 -9.25
CA GLU A 80 4.05 -2.29 -9.89
C GLU A 80 3.45 -0.88 -10.05
N ARG A 81 2.11 -0.78 -10.09
CA ARG A 81 1.39 0.50 -10.15
C ARG A 81 1.85 1.48 -9.07
N TYR A 82 1.99 1.02 -7.83
CA TYR A 82 2.33 1.92 -6.73
C TYR A 82 3.82 2.29 -6.71
N LEU A 83 4.69 1.55 -7.39
CA LEU A 83 6.08 1.98 -7.62
C LEU A 83 6.12 3.31 -8.36
N PHE A 84 5.34 3.45 -9.44
CA PHE A 84 5.27 4.71 -10.20
C PHE A 84 4.63 5.87 -9.42
N VAL A 85 3.81 5.58 -8.41
CA VAL A 85 3.29 6.62 -7.52
C VAL A 85 4.38 7.06 -6.55
N VAL A 86 5.10 6.13 -5.93
CA VAL A 86 6.20 6.45 -5.01
C VAL A 86 7.36 7.15 -5.74
N ASP A 87 7.73 6.72 -6.94
CA ASP A 87 8.77 7.37 -7.75
C ASP A 87 8.45 8.85 -8.00
N ARG A 88 7.18 9.18 -8.33
CA ARG A 88 6.72 10.57 -8.44
C ARG A 88 6.75 11.32 -7.11
N LEU A 89 6.39 10.67 -6.00
CA LEU A 89 6.52 11.28 -4.68
C LEU A 89 7.98 11.56 -4.32
N ILE A 90 8.93 10.73 -4.76
CA ILE A 90 10.37 10.98 -4.58
C ILE A 90 10.77 12.20 -5.42
N ALA A 91 10.32 12.30 -6.67
CA ALA A 91 10.62 13.45 -7.54
C ALA A 91 10.05 14.78 -7.00
N LEU A 92 8.98 14.71 -6.20
CA LEU A 92 8.37 15.84 -5.51
C LEU A 92 8.91 16.07 -4.09
N ASP A 93 9.90 15.28 -3.64
CA ASP A 93 10.45 15.28 -2.28
C ASP A 93 9.42 15.00 -1.17
N ALA A 94 8.28 14.39 -1.52
CA ALA A 94 7.15 14.15 -0.61
C ALA A 94 7.08 12.70 -0.09
N ALA A 95 7.97 11.81 -0.55
CA ALA A 95 7.89 10.38 -0.22
C ALA A 95 8.10 10.09 1.27
N ASP A 96 9.02 10.80 1.93
CA ASP A 96 9.29 10.59 3.36
C ASP A 96 8.17 11.13 4.24
N GLU A 97 7.53 12.22 3.84
CA GLU A 97 6.37 12.80 4.54
C GLU A 97 5.13 11.92 4.36
N PHE A 98 4.94 11.38 3.15
CA PHE A 98 3.94 10.36 2.89
C PHE A 98 4.14 9.13 3.78
N PHE A 99 5.38 8.65 3.91
CA PHE A 99 5.69 7.54 4.80
C PHE A 99 5.34 7.84 6.26
N LYS A 100 5.80 9.00 6.78
CA LYS A 100 5.52 9.42 8.16
C LYS A 100 4.03 9.50 8.43
N MET A 101 3.27 10.09 7.51
CA MET A 101 1.83 10.23 7.65
C MET A 101 1.11 8.88 7.55
N ALA A 102 1.55 7.99 6.64
CA ALA A 102 1.04 6.62 6.56
C ALA A 102 1.25 5.85 7.88
N SER A 103 2.41 6.02 8.52
CA SER A 103 2.71 5.38 9.80
C SER A 103 1.84 5.89 10.96
N VAL A 104 1.38 7.15 10.90
CA VAL A 104 0.48 7.74 11.91
C VAL A 104 -0.98 7.36 11.65
N VAL A 105 -1.44 7.44 10.40
CA VAL A 105 -2.84 7.22 10.02
C VAL A 105 -3.18 5.73 9.92
N TYR A 106 -2.22 4.91 9.46
CA TYR A 106 -2.36 3.46 9.32
C TYR A 106 -1.25 2.73 10.08
N PRO A 107 -1.15 2.88 11.42
CA PRO A 107 -0.10 2.24 12.18
C PRO A 107 -0.22 0.72 12.05
N LYS A 108 0.90 0.05 11.80
CA LYS A 108 0.98 -1.38 12.06
C LYS A 108 1.04 -1.53 13.56
N ARG A 109 0.03 -2.16 14.17
CA ARG A 109 0.04 -2.42 15.61
C ARG A 109 1.39 -3.08 15.92
N PRO A 110 2.11 -2.66 16.98
CA PRO A 110 3.26 -3.43 17.41
C PRO A 110 2.74 -4.84 17.59
N SER A 111 3.34 -5.80 16.89
CA SER A 111 3.06 -7.20 17.07
C SER A 111 3.44 -7.55 18.50
N GLY A 112 2.55 -7.27 19.44
CA GLY A 112 2.53 -7.87 20.75
C GLY A 112 2.37 -9.35 20.50
N GLU A 113 3.49 -10.05 20.70
CA GLU A 113 3.58 -11.48 21.00
C GLU A 113 2.48 -12.33 20.38
N ARG A 114 2.80 -12.98 19.26
CA ARG A 114 2.20 -14.30 19.01
C ARG A 114 2.69 -15.22 20.12
N VAL A 115 2.02 -15.21 21.27
CA VAL A 115 2.12 -16.31 22.23
C VAL A 115 1.51 -17.50 21.52
N ASP A 116 2.38 -18.37 21.03
CA ASP A 116 2.05 -19.72 20.64
C ASP A 116 1.53 -20.45 21.89
N ASP A 117 0.21 -20.42 22.11
CA ASP A 117 -0.44 -21.26 23.11
C ASP A 117 -0.65 -22.67 22.53
N SER A 118 0.45 -23.32 22.17
CA SER A 118 0.49 -24.72 21.74
C SER A 118 1.41 -25.55 22.63
N GLN A 119 1.49 -25.23 23.93
CA GLN A 119 2.12 -26.12 24.91
C GLN A 119 1.41 -26.07 26.27
N LYS A 120 0.38 -26.91 26.43
CA LYS A 120 0.26 -27.72 27.65
C LYS A 120 -0.03 -29.17 27.30
N ALA A 121 1.05 -29.93 27.26
CA ALA A 121 1.06 -31.36 27.46
C ALA A 121 0.66 -31.69 28.91
N LEU A 122 -0.03 -32.82 29.05
CA LEU A 122 -0.16 -33.70 30.23
C LEU A 122 -0.61 -33.08 31.58
N GLN A 123 -1.74 -33.57 32.08
CA GLN A 123 -1.83 -34.43 33.28
C GLN A 123 -3.18 -34.23 34.02
N CYS A 124 -4.07 -35.22 33.88
CA CYS A 124 -4.83 -35.92 34.93
C CYS A 124 -5.76 -36.95 34.26
#